data_AF-A0A969G7Q4-F1
#
_entry.id   AF-A0A969G7Q4-F1
#
_cell.length_a   1.000
_cell.length_b   1.000
_cell.length_c   1.000
_cell.angle_alpha   90.00
_cell.angle_beta   90.00
_cell.angle_gamma   90.00
#
_symmetry.space_group_name_H-M   'P 1'
#
loop_
_entity.id
_entity.type
_entity.pdbx_description
1 polymer ?
#
loop_
_entity_poly.entity_id
_entity_poly.type
_entity_poly.pdbx_seq_one_letter_code
_entity_poly.pdbx_strand_id
1 'polypeptide(L)'
;MDTTTQILFEQGKDAFLQGEYRLSIEYLEQAAANLSKATREGSEVRLWLVSSYQANNCSEDAISLCRELTASPFPSTKERAKQQLYILEAPKLERPKEWITQIPSMEDVMPIQSVYV
;
A
#
# COMPACT_ATOMS: atom_id res chain seq x y z
N MET A 1 5.71 18.56 16.19
CA MET A 1 5.88 18.49 14.72
C MET A 1 5.97 19.92 14.22
N ASP A 2 6.97 20.24 13.40
CA ASP A 2 7.13 21.59 12.83
C ASP A 2 6.04 21.88 11.78
N THR A 3 5.72 23.16 11.56
CA THR A 3 4.64 23.57 10.63
C THR A 3 4.89 23.06 9.21
N THR A 4 6.13 23.11 8.72
CA THR A 4 6.49 22.61 7.40
C THR A 4 6.27 21.10 7.28
N THR A 5 6.67 20.34 8.29
CA THR A 5 6.49 18.88 8.33
C THR A 5 5.02 18.51 8.40
N GLN A 6 4.21 19.29 9.12
CA GLN A 6 2.77 19.10 9.16
C GLN A 6 2.11 19.34 7.80
N ILE A 7 2.52 20.39 7.08
CA ILE A 7 2.03 20.66 5.71
C ILE A 7 2.36 19.50 4.79
N LEU A 8 3.61 19.02 4.80
CA LEU A 8 4.03 17.86 4.01
C LEU A 8 3.21 16.61 4.34
N PHE A 9 2.93 16.37 5.62
CA PHE A 9 2.14 15.23 6.03
C PHE A 9 0.69 15.31 5.52
N GLU A 10 0.04 16.46 5.65
CA GLU A 10 -1.33 16.65 5.15
C GLU A 10 -1.38 16.59 3.61
N GLN A 11 -0.43 17.20 2.91
CA GLN A 11 -0.33 17.10 1.44
C GLN A 11 -0.11 15.66 0.98
N GLY A 12 0.72 14.90 1.70
CA GLY A 12 0.95 13.48 1.42
C GLY A 12 -0.31 12.64 1.60
N LYS A 13 -1.14 12.94 2.62
CA LYS A 13 -2.43 12.29 2.85
C LYS A 13 -3.45 12.66 1.78
N ASP A 14 -3.55 13.95 1.43
CA ASP A 14 -4.46 14.41 0.39
C ASP A 14 -4.13 13.78 -0.96
N ALA A 15 -2.85 13.75 -1.34
CA ALA A 15 -2.39 13.08 -2.56
C ALA A 15 -2.74 11.58 -2.55
N PHE A 16 -2.55 10.90 -1.42
CA PHE A 16 -2.94 9.50 -1.28
C PHE A 16 -4.43 9.29 -1.54
N LEU A 17 -5.28 10.12 -0.95
CA LEU A 17 -6.74 10.04 -1.10
C LEU A 17 -7.21 10.33 -2.53
N GLN A 18 -6.45 11.12 -3.29
CA GLN A 18 -6.72 11.38 -4.71
C GLN A 18 -6.17 10.29 -5.64
N GLY A 19 -5.45 9.29 -5.12
CA GLY A 19 -4.82 8.24 -5.92
C GLY A 19 -3.46 8.62 -6.51
N GLU A 20 -2.94 9.80 -6.18
CA GLU A 20 -1.64 10.31 -6.62
C GLU A 20 -0.51 9.71 -5.76
N TYR A 21 -0.36 8.38 -5.81
CA TYR A 21 0.47 7.64 -4.84
C TYR A 21 1.95 8.00 -4.91
N ARG A 22 2.49 8.28 -6.10
CA ARG A 22 3.89 8.71 -6.24
C ARG A 22 4.13 10.06 -5.55
N LEU A 23 3.22 11.01 -5.74
CA LEU A 23 3.30 12.33 -5.09
C LEU A 23 3.11 12.20 -3.57
N SER A 24 2.22 11.32 -3.12
CA SER A 24 2.06 10.97 -1.71
C SER A 24 3.36 10.47 -1.10
N ILE A 25 4.06 9.54 -1.77
CA ILE A 25 5.36 9.03 -1.32
C ILE A 25 6.36 10.18 -1.17
N GLU A 26 6.51 11.04 -2.19
CA GLU A 26 7.47 12.16 -2.16
C GLU A 26 7.24 13.11 -0.96
N TYR A 27 5.99 13.46 -0.67
CA TYR A 27 5.68 14.31 0.48
C TYR A 27 5.90 13.61 1.82
N LEU A 28 5.50 12.34 1.93
CA LEU A 28 5.61 11.57 3.17
C LEU A 28 7.06 11.20 3.49
N GLU A 29 7.92 10.96 2.50
CA GLU A 29 9.36 10.76 2.70
C GLU A 29 10.03 12.01 3.25
N GLN A 30 9.73 13.18 2.69
CA GLN A 30 10.23 14.46 3.19
C GLN A 30 9.74 14.72 4.63
N ALA A 31 8.46 14.43 4.92
CA ALA A 31 7.94 14.55 6.27
C ALA A 31 8.63 13.56 7.24
N ALA A 32 8.86 12.32 6.80
CA ALA A 32 9.50 11.28 7.60
C ALA A 32 10.98 11.58 7.89
N ALA A 33 11.69 12.24 6.96
CA ALA A 33 13.06 12.67 7.14
C ALA A 33 13.21 13.73 8.26
N ASN A 34 12.19 14.57 8.44
CA ASN A 34 12.17 15.61 9.48
C ASN A 34 11.77 15.09 10.87
N LEU A 35 11.36 13.82 10.99
CA LEU A 35 10.84 13.24 12.24
C LEU A 35 11.68 12.08 12.73
N SER A 36 11.95 12.05 14.03
CA SER A 36 12.58 10.88 14.66
C SER A 36 11.72 9.62 14.51
N LYS A 37 12.37 8.45 14.43
CA LYS A 37 11.71 7.13 14.49
C LYS A 37 11.09 6.84 15.86
N ALA A 38 11.56 7.51 16.90
CA ALA A 38 11.12 7.31 18.28
C ALA A 38 9.94 8.21 18.71
N THR A 39 9.32 8.96 17.79
CA THR A 39 8.14 9.79 18.08
C THR A 39 6.86 9.17 17.51
N ARG A 40 5.73 9.53 18.11
CA ARG A 40 4.42 9.02 17.71
C ARG A 40 4.05 9.53 16.32
N GLU A 41 4.32 10.80 16.08
CA GLU A 41 4.09 11.48 14.79
C GLU A 41 4.97 10.86 13.70
N GLY A 42 6.25 10.60 14.00
CA GLY A 42 7.14 9.93 13.06
C GLY A 42 6.70 8.49 12.73
N SER A 43 6.10 7.80 13.70
CA SER A 43 5.53 6.47 13.48
C SER A 43 4.28 6.53 12.61
N GLU A 44 3.44 7.54 12.78
CA GLU A 44 2.24 7.75 11.99
C GLU A 44 2.55 8.09 10.53
N VAL A 45 3.47 9.03 10.27
CA VAL A 45 3.90 9.38 8.91
C VAL A 45 4.43 8.14 8.18
N ARG A 46 5.23 7.31 8.85
CA ARG A 46 5.77 6.08 8.25
C ARG A 46 4.70 5.01 7.99
N LEU A 47 3.66 4.92 8.83
CA LEU A 47 2.50 4.05 8.55
C LEU A 47 1.73 4.48 7.30
N TRP A 48 1.58 5.80 7.10
CA TRP A 48 1.02 6.34 5.85
C TRP A 48 1.93 6.03 4.67
N LEU A 49 3.25 6.21 4.82
CA LEU A 49 4.22 5.91 3.77
C LEU A 49 4.20 4.43 3.35
N VAL A 50 4.06 3.49 4.31
CA VAL A 50 3.84 2.06 3.98
C VAL A 50 2.60 1.89 3.10
N SER A 51 1.49 2.52 3.46
CA SER A 51 0.24 2.46 2.68
C SER A 51 0.42 3.02 1.27
N SER A 52 1.15 4.13 1.13
CA SER A 52 1.45 4.75 -0.16
C SER A 52 2.35 3.86 -1.04
N TYR A 53 3.37 3.21 -0.46
CA TYR A 53 4.19 2.23 -1.18
C TYR A 53 3.37 1.05 -1.69
N GLN A 54 2.47 0.51 -0.86
CA GLN A 54 1.57 -0.57 -1.27
C GLN A 54 0.68 -0.16 -2.43
N ALA A 55 0.05 1.02 -2.34
CA ALA A 55 -0.84 1.53 -3.37
C ALA A 55 -0.11 1.81 -4.70
N ASN A 56 1.19 2.14 -4.64
CA ASN A 56 2.03 2.34 -5.82
C ASN A 56 2.69 1.06 -6.37
N ASN A 57 2.32 -0.12 -5.87
CA ASN A 57 2.94 -1.43 -6.21
C ASN A 57 4.43 -1.56 -5.84
N CYS A 58 4.93 -0.73 -4.93
CA CYS A 58 6.29 -0.80 -4.37
C CYS A 58 6.31 -1.75 -3.15
N SER A 59 6.00 -3.04 -3.38
CA SER A 59 5.80 -3.99 -2.28
C SER A 59 7.05 -4.24 -1.43
N GLU A 60 8.25 -4.20 -2.03
CA GLU A 60 9.51 -4.43 -1.30
C GLU A 60 9.79 -3.29 -0.30
N ASP A 61 9.62 -2.04 -0.72
CA ASP A 61 9.79 -0.86 0.14
C ASP A 61 8.75 -0.84 1.27
N ALA A 62 7.50 -1.20 0.94
CA ALA A 62 6.43 -1.35 1.93
C ALA A 62 6.78 -2.40 2.99
N ILE A 63 7.25 -3.59 2.58
CA ILE A 63 7.65 -4.68 3.49
C ILE A 63 8.83 -4.24 4.36
N SER A 64 9.86 -3.66 3.75
CA SER A 64 11.06 -3.21 4.46
C SER A 64 10.73 -2.19 5.56
N LEU A 65 9.98 -1.14 5.20
CA LEU A 65 9.56 -0.11 6.15
C LEU A 65 8.61 -0.68 7.22
N CYS A 66 7.70 -1.58 6.84
CA CYS A 66 6.78 -2.21 7.78
C CYS A 66 7.54 -3.08 8.80
N ARG A 67 8.55 -3.84 8.39
CA ARG A 67 9.44 -4.59 9.29
C ARG A 67 10.13 -3.66 10.30
N GLU A 68 10.65 -2.52 9.87
CA GLU A 68 11.22 -1.54 10.80
C GLU A 68 10.21 -1.07 11.86
N LEU A 69 8.97 -0.80 11.44
CA LEU A 69 7.90 -0.35 12.34
C LEU A 69 7.47 -1.42 13.36
N THR A 70 7.71 -2.71 13.09
CA THR A 70 7.49 -3.76 14.09
C THR A 70 8.41 -3.64 15.31
N ALA A 71 9.53 -2.90 15.20
CA ALA A 71 10.43 -2.61 16.31
C ALA A 71 10.10 -1.29 17.05
N SER A 72 9.06 -0.57 16.63
CA SER A 72 8.68 0.73 17.20
C SER A 72 8.40 0.64 18.72
N PRO A 73 8.75 1.69 19.50
CA PRO A 73 8.42 1.76 20.93
C PRO A 73 6.91 1.91 21.18
N PHE A 74 6.11 2.29 20.17
CA PHE A 74 4.67 2.49 20.32
C PHE A 74 3.89 1.18 20.07
N PRO A 75 3.13 0.66 21.06
CA PRO A 75 2.44 -0.62 20.92
C PRO A 75 1.44 -0.66 19.76
N SER A 76 0.66 0.40 19.56
CA SER A 76 -0.33 0.49 18.49
C SER A 76 0.31 0.47 17.10
N THR A 77 1.42 1.18 16.91
CA THR A 77 2.19 1.14 15.65
C THR A 77 2.76 -0.24 15.40
N LYS A 78 3.33 -0.88 16.43
CA LYS A 78 3.89 -2.23 16.33
C LYS A 78 2.82 -3.25 15.96
N GLU A 79 1.64 -3.19 16.57
CA GLU A 79 0.53 -4.08 16.25
C GLU A 79 0.05 -3.90 14.81
N ARG A 80 -0.18 -2.66 14.39
CA ARG A 80 -0.60 -2.34 13.02
C ARG A 80 0.44 -2.78 11.99
N ALA A 81 1.72 -2.57 12.27
CA ALA A 81 2.81 -3.03 11.40
C ALA A 81 2.85 -4.55 11.28
N LYS A 82 2.71 -5.30 12.39
CA LYS A 82 2.68 -6.76 12.35
C LYS A 82 1.52 -7.32 11.52
N GLN A 83 0.33 -6.75 11.67
CA GLN A 83 -0.85 -7.14 10.89
C GLN A 83 -0.63 -6.87 9.39
N GLN A 84 -0.10 -5.70 9.05
CA GLN A 84 0.15 -5.34 7.66
C GLN A 84 1.25 -6.20 7.03
N LEU A 85 2.33 -6.45 7.77
CA LEU A 85 3.43 -7.30 7.33
C LEU A 85 2.96 -8.73 7.05
N TYR A 86 2.09 -9.29 7.91
CA TYR A 86 1.48 -10.60 7.69
C TYR A 86 0.73 -10.69 6.35
N ILE A 87 -0.04 -9.65 6.00
CA ILE A 87 -0.77 -9.60 4.73
C ILE A 87 0.21 -9.48 3.55
N LEU A 88 1.23 -8.62 3.68
CA LEU A 88 2.21 -8.37 2.63
C LEU A 88 3.10 -9.56 2.31
N GLU A 89 3.45 -10.35 3.32
CA GLU A 89 4.30 -11.53 3.18
C GLU A 89 3.51 -12.82 2.91
N ALA A 90 2.18 -12.72 2.86
CA ALA A 90 1.33 -13.88 2.61
C ALA A 90 1.73 -14.54 1.27
N PRO A 91 1.95 -15.86 1.24
CA PRO A 91 2.33 -16.55 0.02
C PRO A 91 1.19 -16.46 -1.00
N LYS A 92 1.55 -16.34 -2.27
CA LYS A 92 0.58 -16.49 -3.36
C LYS A 92 0.03 -17.91 -3.31
N LEU A 93 -1.29 -18.03 -3.20
CA LEU A 93 -1.96 -19.31 -3.24
C LEU A 93 -1.82 -19.91 -4.64
N GLU A 94 -1.39 -21.17 -4.69
CA GLU A 94 -1.43 -21.97 -5.92
C GLU A 94 -2.87 -22.05 -6.42
N ARG A 95 -3.07 -21.79 -7.71
CA ARG A 95 -4.37 -21.92 -8.36
C ARG A 95 -4.30 -23.06 -9.37
N PRO A 96 -4.44 -24.32 -8.94
CA PRO A 96 -4.41 -25.46 -9.84
C PRO A 96 -5.54 -25.36 -10.87
N LYS A 97 -5.23 -25.77 -12.11
CA LYS A 97 -6.14 -25.65 -13.26
C LYS A 97 -7.47 -26.38 -13.03
N GLU A 98 -7.46 -27.45 -12.25
CA GLU A 98 -8.65 -28.24 -11.90
C GLU A 98 -9.71 -27.45 -11.12
N TRP A 99 -9.33 -26.34 -10.45
CA TRP A 99 -10.25 -25.51 -9.68
C TRP A 99 -10.74 -24.28 -10.46
N ILE A 100 -10.23 -24.07 -11.68
CA ILE A 100 -10.49 -22.86 -12.46
C ILE A 100 -11.10 -23.25 -13.80
N THR A 101 -12.36 -22.87 -14.01
CA THR A 101 -12.93 -22.84 -15.37
C THR A 101 -12.32 -21.67 -16.12
N GLN A 102 -11.56 -21.95 -17.19
CA GLN A 102 -11.02 -20.88 -18.04
C GLN A 102 -12.16 -20.22 -18.80
N ILE A 103 -12.20 -18.89 -18.76
CA ILE A 103 -13.09 -18.12 -19.64
C ILE A 103 -12.45 -18.18 -21.04
N PRO A 104 -13.16 -18.70 -22.06
CA PRO A 104 -12.62 -18.78 -23.42
C PRO A 104 -12.35 -17.38 -23.98
N SER A 105 -11.40 -17.26 -24.93
CA SER A 105 -11.17 -16.00 -25.63
C SER A 105 -12.43 -15.62 -26.39
N MET A 106 -12.67 -14.32 -26.58
CA MET A 106 -13.78 -13.83 -27.41
C MET A 106 -13.67 -14.35 -28.86
N GLU A 107 -12.44 -14.61 -29.30
CA GLU A 107 -12.11 -15.19 -30.61
C GLU A 107 -12.56 -16.66 -30.74
N ASP A 108 -12.68 -17.37 -29.62
CA ASP A 108 -13.12 -18.78 -29.57
C ASP A 108 -14.64 -18.91 -29.53
N VAL A 109 -15.37 -17.80 -29.31
CA VAL A 109 -16.83 -17.79 -29.29
C VAL A 109 -17.31 -17.58 -30.72
N MET A 110 -17.89 -18.62 -31.33
CA MET A 110 -18.55 -18.47 -32.64
C MET A 110 -19.57 -17.34 -32.58
N PRO A 111 -19.65 -16.47 -33.60
CA PRO A 111 -20.54 -15.33 -33.59
C PRO A 111 -21.98 -15.82 -33.39
N ILE A 112 -22.55 -15.44 -32.25
CA ILE A 112 -23.98 -15.58 -31.97
C ILE A 112 -24.73 -14.85 -33.09
N GLN A 113 -25.36 -15.62 -33.98
CA GLN A 113 -26.30 -15.07 -34.94
C GLN A 113 -27.45 -14.47 -34.13
N SER A 114 -27.56 -13.14 -34.13
CA SER A 114 -28.68 -12.43 -33.53
C SER A 114 -29.98 -12.93 -34.16
N VAL A 115 -30.85 -13.54 -33.36
CA VAL A 115 -32.19 -14.04 -33.78
C VAL A 115 -33.24 -12.93 -33.72
N TYR A 116 -32.83 -11.66 -33.55
CA TYR A 116 -33.78 -10.54 -33.64
C TYR A 116 -34.10 -10.25 -35.12
N VAL A 117 -35.27 -10.75 -35.52
CA VAL A 117 -36.04 -10.37 -36.73
C VAL A 117 -36.76 -9.05 -36.49
#